data_AF-A0AAD4YGP1-F1
#
_entry.id   AF-A0AAD4YGP1-F1
#
_cell.length_a   1.000
_cell.length_b   1.000
_cell.length_c   1.000
_cell.angle_alpha   90.00
_cell.angle_beta   90.00
_cell.angle_gamma   90.00
#
_symmetry.space_group_name_H-M   'P 1'
#
loop_
_entity.id
_entity.type
_entity.pdbx_description
1 polymer ?
#
loop_
_entity_poly.entity_id
_entity_poly.type
_entity_poly.pdbx_seq_one_letter_code
_entity_poly.pdbx_strand_id
1 'polypeptide(L)'
;MVGSMEDIIMDAEFQVQQRNFMDKYYQQFKNTEENKLTYMAIFNKNLSFIEKYVENQLLERIPGYNMAIFTATLKHHNDEAVHDVVNMLTFTDFLAFKEMFPQYRA
;
A
#
# COMPACT_ATOMS: atom_id res chain seq x y z
N MET A 1 -8.26 9.99 -11.24
CA MET A 1 -7.67 9.77 -9.91
C MET A 1 -7.82 8.31 -9.52
N VAL A 2 -9.05 7.80 -9.34
CA VAL A 2 -9.34 6.36 -9.13
C VAL A 2 -8.66 5.48 -10.19
N GLY A 3 -8.97 5.66 -11.48
CA GLY A 3 -8.34 4.84 -12.53
C GLY A 3 -6.81 4.95 -12.57
N SER A 4 -6.25 6.13 -12.25
CA SER A 4 -4.79 6.31 -12.17
C SER A 4 -4.17 5.54 -11.01
N MET A 5 -4.88 5.39 -9.89
CA MET A 5 -4.45 4.55 -8.77
C MET A 5 -4.61 3.06 -9.09
N GLU A 6 -5.70 2.66 -9.74
CA GLU A 6 -5.88 1.28 -10.23
C GLU A 6 -4.73 0.88 -11.17
N ASP A 7 -4.36 1.75 -12.11
CA ASP A 7 -3.22 1.54 -13.01
C ASP A 7 -1.89 1.43 -12.25
N ILE A 8 -1.72 2.14 -11.13
CA ILE A 8 -0.52 2.06 -10.28
C ILE A 8 -0.49 0.71 -9.54
N ILE A 9 -1.64 0.23 -9.05
CA ILE A 9 -1.75 -1.03 -8.32
C ILE A 9 -1.55 -2.23 -9.25
N MET A 10 -2.08 -2.16 -10.48
CA MET A 10 -1.93 -3.20 -11.48
C MET A 10 -0.55 -3.18 -12.17
N ASP A 11 0.28 -2.17 -11.87
CA ASP A 11 1.60 -2.04 -12.47
C ASP A 11 2.51 -3.22 -12.11
N ALA A 12 3.20 -3.78 -13.12
CA ALA A 12 4.06 -4.93 -12.95
C ALA A 12 5.24 -4.65 -11.99
N GLU A 13 5.77 -3.43 -12.01
CA GLU A 13 6.83 -3.00 -11.11
C GLU A 13 6.32 -2.95 -9.67
N PHE A 14 5.14 -2.37 -9.43
CA PHE A 14 4.53 -2.36 -8.11
C PHE A 14 4.36 -3.78 -7.55
N GLN A 15 3.81 -4.68 -8.36
CA GLN A 15 3.63 -6.09 -7.99
C GLN A 15 4.95 -6.81 -7.69
N VAL A 16 6.04 -6.50 -8.42
CA VAL A 16 7.38 -7.04 -8.13
C VAL A 16 7.93 -6.51 -6.81
N GLN A 17 7.85 -5.20 -6.58
CA GLN A 17 8.33 -4.59 -5.33
C GLN A 17 7.56 -5.12 -4.12
N GLN A 18 6.25 -5.28 -4.27
CA GLN A 18 5.37 -5.88 -3.28
C GLN A 18 5.78 -7.32 -2.97
N ARG A 19 6.03 -8.17 -3.99
CA ARG A 19 6.56 -9.52 -3.78
C ARG A 19 7.89 -9.52 -3.05
N ASN A 20 8.83 -8.66 -3.47
CA ASN A 20 10.13 -8.53 -2.81
C ASN A 20 10.00 -8.12 -1.34
N PHE A 21 9.04 -7.26 -1.03
CA PHE A 21 8.72 -6.87 0.35
C PHE A 21 8.20 -8.07 1.14
N MET A 22 7.27 -8.85 0.57
CA MET A 22 6.74 -10.07 1.19
C MET A 22 7.85 -11.10 1.43
N ASP A 23 8.69 -11.38 0.43
CA ASP A 23 9.87 -12.28 0.53
C ASP A 23 10.83 -11.89 1.65
N LYS A 24 10.99 -10.59 1.89
CA LYS A 24 11.88 -10.09 2.95
C LYS A 24 11.32 -10.31 4.36
N TYR A 25 10.00 -10.29 4.51
CA TYR A 25 9.34 -10.24 5.82
C TYR A 25 8.50 -11.46 6.16
N TYR A 26 8.21 -12.37 5.22
CA TYR A 26 7.31 -13.50 5.44
C TYR A 26 7.71 -14.39 6.61
N GLN A 27 9.01 -14.56 6.87
CA GLN A 27 9.51 -15.37 7.99
C GLN A 27 9.22 -14.73 9.35
N GLN A 28 9.11 -13.41 9.42
CA GLN A 28 8.87 -12.67 10.66
C GLN A 28 7.44 -12.83 11.16
N PHE A 29 6.48 -12.87 10.22
CA PHE A 29 5.06 -13.14 10.47
C PHE A 29 4.87 -14.64 10.70
N LYS A 30 4.82 -15.04 11.98
CA LYS A 30 4.45 -16.40 12.38
C LYS A 30 2.93 -16.48 12.60
N ASN A 31 2.34 -17.64 12.37
CA ASN A 31 0.94 -17.98 12.71
C ASN A 31 0.76 -18.13 14.23
N THR A 32 1.15 -17.10 14.99
CA THR A 32 0.95 -17.01 16.42
C THR A 32 0.01 -15.84 16.69
N GLU A 33 -0.90 -15.97 17.64
CA GLU A 33 -1.86 -14.91 17.99
C GLU A 33 -1.16 -13.65 18.51
N GLU A 34 0.03 -13.77 19.09
CA GLU A 34 0.81 -12.65 19.60
C GLU A 34 1.33 -11.73 18.47
N ASN A 35 0.88 -10.47 18.49
CA ASN A 35 1.44 -9.41 17.66
C ASN A 35 2.82 -9.03 18.19
N LYS A 36 3.86 -9.27 17.40
CA LYS A 36 5.19 -8.75 17.72
C LYS A 36 5.21 -7.25 17.50
N LEU A 37 5.89 -6.50 18.37
CA LEU A 37 6.16 -5.07 18.17
C LEU A 37 6.80 -4.78 16.80
N THR A 38 7.52 -5.75 16.25
CA THR A 38 8.13 -5.65 14.91
C THR A 38 7.11 -5.61 13.78
N TYR A 39 5.88 -6.12 13.94
CA TYR A 39 4.85 -6.11 12.89
C TYR A 39 4.43 -4.69 12.53
N MET A 40 4.25 -3.82 13.53
CA MET A 40 3.96 -2.40 13.29
C MET A 40 5.13 -1.68 12.62
N ALA A 41 6.36 -2.00 13.00
CA ALA A 41 7.54 -1.43 12.36
C ALA A 41 7.67 -1.85 10.89
N ILE A 42 7.29 -3.09 10.54
CA ILE A 42 7.27 -3.58 9.16
C ILE A 42 6.11 -2.96 8.39
N PHE A 43 4.92 -2.90 8.99
CA PHE A 43 3.75 -2.26 8.40
C PHE A 43 4.00 -0.78 8.07
N ASN A 44 4.61 -0.01 8.98
CA ASN A 44 4.95 1.39 8.69
C ASN A 44 5.98 1.53 7.55
N LYS A 45 6.90 0.57 7.38
CA LYS A 45 7.82 0.56 6.23
C LYS A 45 7.08 0.30 4.92
N ASN A 46 6.09 -0.57 4.95
CA ASN A 46 5.23 -0.88 3.82
C ASN A 46 4.37 0.34 3.43
N LEU A 47 3.74 1.00 4.40
CA LEU A 47 3.00 2.25 4.18
C LEU A 47 3.90 3.31 3.53
N SER A 48 5.08 3.56 4.09
CA SER A 48 6.00 4.56 3.53
C SER A 48 6.49 4.19 2.13
N PHE A 49 6.66 2.91 1.82
CA PHE A 49 7.00 2.46 0.47
C PHE A 49 5.87 2.78 -0.52
N ILE A 50 4.63 2.44 -0.17
CA ILE A 50 3.46 2.67 -1.03
C ILE A 50 3.21 4.15 -1.23
N GLU A 51 3.25 4.94 -0.16
CA GLU A 51 3.10 6.39 -0.23
C GLU A 51 4.09 7.00 -1.23
N LYS A 52 5.37 6.64 -1.13
CA LYS A 52 6.41 7.14 -2.04
C LYS A 52 6.23 6.65 -3.46
N TYR A 53 5.84 5.39 -3.65
CA TYR A 53 5.63 4.84 -4.99
C TYR A 53 4.46 5.55 -5.69
N VAL A 54 3.33 5.69 -5.00
CA VAL A 54 2.14 6.40 -5.50
C VAL A 54 2.48 7.86 -5.78
N GLU A 55 3.19 8.54 -4.87
CA GLU A 55 3.61 9.93 -5.07
C GLU A 55 4.47 10.10 -6.32
N ASN A 56 5.49 9.25 -6.50
CA ASN A 56 6.36 9.29 -7.68
C ASN A 56 5.57 9.03 -8.97
N GLN A 57 4.72 8.01 -8.99
CA GLN A 57 3.90 7.70 -10.17
C GLN A 57 2.94 8.85 -10.53
N LEU A 58 2.40 9.54 -9.53
CA LEU A 58 1.52 10.69 -9.75
C LEU A 58 2.30 11.92 -10.22
N LEU A 59 3.49 12.17 -9.69
CA LEU A 59 4.40 13.24 -10.15
C LEU A 59 4.82 13.04 -11.61
N GLU A 60 5.13 11.81 -12.01
CA GLU A 60 5.52 11.49 -13.39
C GLU A 60 4.36 11.63 -14.37
N ARG A 61 3.15 11.23 -13.97
CA ARG A 61 1.96 11.24 -14.83
C ARG A 61 1.26 12.61 -14.89
N ILE A 62 1.44 13.46 -13.88
CA ILE A 62 0.76 14.75 -13.76
C ILE A 62 1.80 15.89 -13.61
N PRO A 63 2.14 16.59 -14.70
CA PRO A 63 3.02 17.75 -14.64
C PRO A 63 2.47 18.85 -13.72
N GLY A 64 3.28 19.33 -12.78
CA GLY A 64 2.87 20.36 -11.81
C GLY A 64 2.07 19.82 -10.61
N TYR A 65 2.07 18.51 -10.41
CA TYR A 65 1.41 17.85 -9.30
C TYR A 65 1.90 18.33 -7.93
N ASN A 66 0.96 18.46 -6.98
CA ASN A 66 1.21 18.90 -5.62
C ASN A 66 0.50 17.98 -4.62
N MET A 67 1.25 17.31 -3.75
CA MET A 67 0.70 16.38 -2.76
C MET A 67 -0.27 17.03 -1.77
N ALA A 68 -0.14 18.33 -1.49
CA ALA A 68 -1.08 19.05 -0.64
C ALA A 68 -2.45 19.18 -1.32
N ILE A 69 -2.49 19.35 -2.65
CA ILE A 69 -3.73 19.37 -3.41
C ILE A 69 -4.34 17.97 -3.42
N PHE A 70 -3.55 16.93 -3.66
CA PHE A 70 -4.03 15.55 -3.65
C PHE A 70 -4.63 15.13 -2.31
N THR A 71 -3.92 15.37 -1.20
CA THR A 71 -4.44 15.05 0.14
C THR A 71 -5.64 15.90 0.53
N ALA A 72 -5.71 17.17 0.08
CA ALA A 72 -6.90 17.98 0.25
C ALA A 72 -8.08 17.43 -0.56
N THR A 73 -7.86 17.02 -1.82
CA THR A 73 -8.89 16.40 -2.66
C THR A 73 -9.35 15.08 -2.05
N LEU A 74 -8.44 14.22 -1.59
CA LEU A 74 -8.77 12.96 -0.90
C LEU A 74 -9.57 13.15 0.39
N LYS A 75 -9.26 14.18 1.19
CA LYS A 75 -10.01 14.46 2.42
C LYS A 75 -11.37 15.08 2.15
N HIS A 76 -11.50 15.83 1.07
CA HIS A 76 -12.71 16.58 0.74
C HIS A 76 -13.70 15.75 -0.10
N HIS A 77 -13.19 14.82 -0.89
CA HIS A 77 -13.94 13.74 -1.51
C HIS A 77 -13.96 12.56 -0.55
N ASN A 78 -15.00 12.47 0.29
CA ASN A 78 -15.37 11.24 1.00
C ASN A 78 -15.92 10.22 -0.01
N ASP A 79 -15.15 10.00 -1.07
CA ASP A 79 -15.51 9.29 -2.28
C ASP A 79 -15.17 7.84 -2.01
N GLU A 80 -16.21 7.07 -1.73
CA GLU A 80 -16.17 5.66 -1.38
C GLU A 80 -15.30 4.87 -2.36
N ALA A 81 -15.32 5.24 -3.66
CA ALA A 81 -14.47 4.65 -4.68
C ALA A 81 -12.97 4.89 -4.45
N VAL A 82 -12.58 6.06 -3.93
CA VAL A 82 -11.17 6.33 -3.61
C VAL A 82 -10.76 5.62 -2.34
N HIS A 83 -11.66 5.54 -1.35
CA HIS A 83 -11.42 4.73 -0.15
C HIS A 83 -11.27 3.25 -0.50
N ASP A 84 -12.11 2.72 -1.37
CA ASP A 84 -12.05 1.35 -1.85
C ASP A 84 -10.76 1.05 -2.61
N VAL A 85 -10.31 1.96 -3.48
CA VAL A 85 -9.04 1.77 -4.21
C VAL A 85 -7.82 1.87 -3.29
N VAL A 86 -7.88 2.76 -2.29
CA VAL A 86 -6.86 2.85 -1.24
C VAL A 86 -6.88 1.64 -0.30
N ASN A 87 -8.04 1.03 -0.08
CA ASN A 87 -8.17 -0.24 0.65
C ASN A 87 -7.75 -1.44 -0.22
N MET A 88 -7.94 -1.38 -1.54
CA MET A 88 -7.43 -2.36 -2.52
C MET A 88 -5.90 -2.34 -2.62
N LEU A 89 -5.25 -1.23 -2.26
CA LEU A 89 -3.87 -1.27 -1.76
C LEU A 89 -3.89 -1.99 -0.41
N THR A 90 -4.17 -3.30 -0.42
CA THR A 90 -4.30 -4.32 0.67
C THR A 90 -3.25 -4.29 1.80
N PHE A 91 -2.36 -3.34 1.69
CA PHE A 91 -1.19 -2.98 2.45
C PHE A 91 -1.39 -1.74 3.33
N THR A 92 -2.52 -1.05 3.22
CA THR A 92 -2.90 0.10 4.04
C THR A 92 -3.75 -0.29 5.26
N ASP A 93 -4.36 -1.48 5.23
CA ASP A 93 -5.02 -2.10 6.38
C ASP A 93 -4.08 -3.11 7.06
N PHE A 94 -3.88 -2.96 8.37
CA PHE A 94 -2.95 -3.80 9.12
C PHE A 94 -3.40 -5.26 9.23
N LEU A 95 -4.71 -5.50 9.36
CA LEU A 95 -5.26 -6.84 9.52
C LEU A 95 -5.15 -7.61 8.20
N ALA A 96 -5.56 -7.00 7.09
CA ALA A 96 -5.39 -7.56 5.75
C ALA A 96 -3.91 -7.83 5.45
N PHE A 97 -3.02 -6.87 5.73
CA PHE A 97 -1.58 -7.03 5.57
C PHE A 97 -1.02 -8.22 6.35
N LYS A 98 -1.45 -8.41 7.61
CA LYS A 98 -1.03 -9.54 8.45
C LYS A 98 -1.51 -10.87 7.88
N GLU A 99 -2.73 -10.93 7.36
CA GLU A 99 -3.33 -12.15 6.80
C GLU A 99 -2.75 -12.59 5.44
N MET A 100 -2.07 -11.69 4.73
CA MET A 100 -1.41 -12.03 3.46
C MET A 100 -0.16 -12.91 3.64
N PHE A 101 0.59 -12.78 4.73
CA PHE A 101 1.82 -13.57 4.93
C PHE A 101 1.59 -15.08 5.13
N PRO A 102 0.57 -15.53 5.88
CA PRO A 102 0.19 -16.93 5.92
C PRO A 102 -0.21 -17.49 4.55
N GLN A 103 -0.96 -16.72 3.75
CA GLN A 103 -1.37 -17.11 2.40
C GLN A 103 -0.19 -17.17 1.42
N TYR A 104 0.77 -16.25 1.56
CA TYR A 104 1.98 -16.22 0.75
C TYR A 104 2.89 -17.44 0.95
N ARG A 105 2.82 -18.11 2.12
CA ARG A 105 3.57 -19.34 2.40
C ARG A 105 2.90 -20.61 1.88
N ALA A 106 1.63 -20.56 1.47
CA ALA A 106 0.80 -21.72 1.15
C ALA A 106 1.10 -22.29 -0.25
#